data_AF-A0A3P6G6V1-F1
#
_entry.id   AF-A0A3P6G6V1-F1
#
_cell.length_a   1.000
_cell.length_b   1.000
_cell.length_c   1.000
_cell.angle_alpha   90.00
_cell.angle_beta   90.00
_cell.angle_gamma   90.00
#
_symmetry.space_group_name_H-M   'P 1'
#
loop_
_entity.id
_entity.type
_entity.pdbx_description
1 polymer ?
#
loop_
_entity_poly.entity_id
_entity_poly.type
_entity_poly.pdbx_seq_one_letter_code
_entity_poly.pdbx_strand_id
1 'polypeptide(L)'
;MKVHRFTDGVYTTATWRTAYAESINPIAVPEVDWNVPAEVKLAKVLPPEARKSSARPVKRRYETVEDKIRSSQGSKKNKKHKCSRCGTEGHKRGTCDLPI
;
A
#
# COMPACT_ATOMS: atom_id res chain seq x y z
N MET A 1 17.63 -37.12 1.40
CA MET A 1 16.87 -36.84 2.63
C MET A 1 15.59 -37.67 2.63
N LYS A 2 15.45 -38.65 3.54
CA LYS A 2 14.23 -39.46 3.64
C LYS A 2 13.33 -38.80 4.70
N VAL A 3 12.49 -37.86 4.26
CA VAL A 3 11.80 -36.89 5.13
C VAL A 3 10.65 -37.51 5.95
N HIS A 4 10.29 -38.77 5.71
CA HIS A 4 9.04 -39.32 6.25
C HIS A 4 9.16 -40.79 6.66
N ARG A 5 9.63 -41.05 7.89
CA ARG A 5 9.63 -42.41 8.48
C ARG A 5 8.29 -42.79 9.13
N PHE A 6 7.47 -41.80 9.47
CA PHE A 6 6.21 -41.98 10.23
C PHE A 6 4.99 -41.32 9.59
N THR A 7 5.05 -40.95 8.31
CA THR A 7 3.86 -40.46 7.60
C THR A 7 3.29 -41.56 6.73
N ASP A 8 1.97 -41.71 6.77
CA ASP A 8 1.26 -42.53 5.81
C ASP A 8 1.48 -42.00 4.38
N GLY A 9 1.51 -42.91 3.39
CA GLY A 9 1.67 -42.59 1.98
C GLY A 9 0.57 -41.66 1.43
N VAL A 10 -0.59 -41.60 2.08
CA VAL A 10 -1.67 -40.67 1.72
C VAL A 10 -1.29 -39.20 1.84
N TYR A 11 -0.32 -38.86 2.69
CA TYR A 11 0.14 -37.49 2.89
C TYR A 11 1.28 -37.07 1.94
N THR A 12 1.62 -37.91 0.96
CA THR A 12 2.66 -37.55 -0.01
C THR A 12 2.12 -36.60 -1.09
N THR A 13 2.99 -35.74 -1.61
CA THR A 13 2.63 -34.84 -2.72
C THR A 13 2.25 -35.61 -3.99
N ALA A 14 2.73 -36.84 -4.16
CA ALA A 14 2.33 -37.72 -5.25
C ALA A 14 0.84 -38.08 -5.11
N THR A 15 0.42 -38.58 -3.95
CA THR A 15 -0.98 -38.94 -3.68
C THR A 15 -1.91 -37.74 -3.79
N TRP A 16 -1.50 -36.57 -3.28
CA TRP A 16 -2.29 -35.34 -3.41
C TRP A 16 -2.48 -34.93 -4.88
N ARG A 17 -1.43 -34.97 -5.70
CA ARG A 17 -1.55 -34.66 -7.14
C ARG A 17 -2.49 -35.63 -7.85
N THR A 18 -2.42 -36.92 -7.53
CA THR A 18 -3.32 -37.92 -8.14
C THR A 18 -4.77 -37.70 -7.70
N ALA A 19 -5.02 -37.43 -6.42
CA ALA A 19 -6.37 -37.24 -5.90
C ALA A 19 -7.09 -36.02 -6.51
N TYR A 20 -6.34 -34.99 -6.90
CA TYR A 20 -6.85 -33.76 -7.52
C TYR A 20 -6.44 -33.63 -8.99
N ALA A 21 -6.06 -34.74 -9.66
CA ALA A 21 -5.70 -34.72 -11.07
C ALA A 21 -6.91 -34.46 -11.98
N GLU A 22 -8.10 -34.89 -11.53
CA GLU A 22 -9.35 -34.68 -12.24
C GLU A 22 -9.98 -33.33 -11.90
N SER A 23 -10.72 -32.77 -12.87
CA SER A 23 -11.50 -31.56 -12.65
C SER A 23 -12.68 -31.85 -11.73
N ILE A 24 -12.73 -31.22 -10.56
CA ILE A 24 -13.85 -31.38 -9.62
C ILE A 24 -15.14 -30.72 -10.16
N ASN A 25 -14.99 -29.68 -10.98
CA ASN A 25 -16.10 -28.96 -11.62
C ASN A 25 -15.75 -28.63 -13.08
N PRO A 26 -15.81 -29.60 -14.00
CA PRO A 26 -15.53 -29.34 -15.40
C PRO A 26 -16.57 -28.36 -15.97
N ILE A 27 -16.11 -27.31 -16.63
CA ILE A 27 -16.97 -26.47 -17.46
C ILE A 27 -17.29 -27.31 -18.71
N ALA A 28 -18.57 -27.64 -18.92
CA ALA A 28 -19.00 -28.52 -20.01
C ALA A 28 -18.72 -27.96 -21.41
N VAL A 29 -18.47 -26.66 -21.50
CA VAL A 29 -18.17 -25.95 -22.76
C VAL A 29 -16.65 -25.83 -22.90
N PRO A 30 -16.06 -26.37 -23.99
CA PRO A 30 -14.65 -26.16 -24.31
C PRO A 30 -14.30 -24.67 -24.36
N GLU A 31 -13.08 -24.31 -23.97
CA GLU A 31 -12.62 -22.91 -23.96
C GLU A 31 -12.72 -22.25 -25.34
N VAL A 32 -12.58 -23.02 -26.42
CA VAL A 32 -12.71 -22.58 -27.82
C VAL A 32 -14.11 -22.05 -28.12
N ASP A 33 -15.12 -22.57 -27.44
CA ASP A 33 -16.53 -22.22 -27.62
C ASP A 33 -16.99 -21.10 -26.66
N TRP A 34 -16.08 -20.56 -25.83
CA TRP A 34 -16.40 -19.47 -24.91
C TRP A 34 -16.60 -18.15 -25.66
N ASN A 35 -17.86 -17.77 -25.83
CA ASN A 35 -18.20 -16.46 -26.38
C ASN A 35 -18.21 -15.39 -25.28
N VAL A 36 -17.14 -14.60 -25.20
CA VAL A 36 -17.12 -13.39 -24.36
C VAL A 36 -17.78 -12.24 -25.16
N PRO A 37 -18.90 -11.66 -24.69
CA PRO A 37 -19.59 -10.57 -25.39
C PRO A 37 -18.65 -9.37 -25.66
N ALA A 38 -18.87 -8.67 -26.77
CA ALA A 38 -18.05 -7.53 -27.16
C ALA A 38 -18.01 -6.44 -26.07
N GLU A 39 -19.13 -6.20 -25.39
CA GLU A 39 -19.23 -5.27 -24.27
C GLU A 39 -18.26 -5.62 -23.13
N VAL A 40 -18.12 -6.91 -22.80
CA VAL A 40 -17.22 -7.39 -21.75
C VAL A 40 -15.76 -7.34 -22.22
N LYS A 41 -15.49 -7.73 -23.48
CA LYS A 41 -14.13 -7.64 -24.08
C LYS A 41 -13.61 -6.20 -24.13
N LEU A 42 -14.51 -5.24 -24.35
CA LEU A 42 -14.19 -3.81 -24.46
C LEU A 42 -14.29 -3.05 -23.12
N ALA A 43 -14.84 -3.68 -22.08
CA ALA A 43 -15.00 -3.06 -20.78
C ALA A 43 -13.62 -2.77 -20.14
N LYS A 44 -13.34 -1.48 -19.93
CA LYS A 44 -12.23 -1.05 -19.09
C LYS A 44 -12.66 -1.12 -17.62
N VAL A 45 -12.35 -2.24 -16.97
CA VAL A 45 -12.59 -2.41 -15.53
C VAL A 45 -11.55 -1.61 -14.76
N LEU A 46 -11.95 -0.48 -14.19
CA LEU A 46 -11.11 0.27 -13.27
C LEU A 46 -11.18 -0.37 -11.87
N PRO A 47 -10.11 -0.30 -11.07
CA PRO A 47 -10.20 -0.68 -9.67
C PRO A 47 -11.31 0.14 -8.99
N PRO A 48 -12.01 -0.44 -8.00
CA PRO A 48 -13.01 0.30 -7.24
C PRO A 48 -12.37 1.55 -6.64
N GLU A 49 -13.16 2.62 -6.54
CA GLU A 49 -12.71 3.84 -5.87
C GLU A 49 -12.38 3.55 -4.40
N ALA A 50 -11.11 3.31 -4.13
CA ALA A 50 -10.63 3.08 -2.77
C ALA A 50 -10.43 4.43 -2.09
N ARG A 51 -11.26 4.73 -1.09
CA ARG A 51 -10.93 5.78 -0.13
C ARG A 51 -9.71 5.34 0.66
N LYS A 52 -8.67 6.17 0.70
CA LYS A 52 -7.56 5.97 1.64
C LYS A 52 -8.16 5.94 3.05
N SER A 53 -7.91 4.87 3.80
CA SER A 53 -8.27 4.83 5.20
C SER A 53 -7.63 6.02 5.92
N SER A 54 -8.32 6.57 6.91
CA SER A 54 -7.72 7.58 7.77
C SER A 54 -6.42 6.99 8.34
N ALA A 55 -5.31 7.71 8.14
CA ALA A 55 -4.06 7.31 8.74
C ALA A 55 -4.24 7.16 10.25
N ARG A 56 -3.45 6.29 10.88
CA ARG A 56 -3.42 6.16 12.33
C ARG A 56 -3.19 7.55 12.94
N PRO A 57 -4.00 7.99 13.92
CA PRO A 57 -3.76 9.23 14.63
C PRO A 57 -2.32 9.29 15.15
N VAL A 58 -1.59 10.35 14.79
CA VAL A 58 -0.22 10.54 15.28
C VAL A 58 -0.29 10.91 16.76
N LYS A 59 0.23 10.04 17.63
CA LYS A 59 0.40 10.37 19.04
C LYS A 59 1.48 11.46 19.16
N ARG A 60 1.09 12.65 19.62
CA ARG A 60 2.05 13.68 20.02
C ARG A 60 2.76 13.22 21.29
N ARG A 61 4.07 13.50 21.37
CA ARG A 61 4.82 13.38 22.63
C ARG A 61 4.26 14.38 23.64
N TYR A 62 4.19 13.99 24.91
CA TYR A 62 3.93 14.94 26.01
C TYR A 62 5.07 15.96 26.08
N GLU A 63 4.71 17.24 26.19
CA GLU A 63 5.69 18.31 26.40
C GLU A 63 6.37 18.13 27.76
N THR A 64 7.70 18.12 27.76
CA THR A 64 8.47 18.09 29.01
C THR A 64 8.44 19.46 29.70
N VAL A 65 8.98 19.55 30.92
CA VAL A 65 9.11 20.83 31.64
C VAL A 65 9.98 21.79 30.83
N GLU A 66 11.04 21.29 30.18
CA GLU A 66 11.92 22.08 29.32
C GLU A 66 11.20 22.57 28.05
N ASP A 67 10.34 21.75 27.44
CA ASP A 67 9.52 22.16 26.29
C ASP A 67 8.58 23.31 26.68
N LYS A 68 7.96 23.23 27.85
CA LYS A 68 7.09 24.28 28.40
C LYS A 68 7.87 25.56 28.69
N ILE A 69 9.04 25.47 29.32
CA ILE A 69 9.93 26.62 29.57
C ILE A 69 10.37 27.27 28.25
N ARG A 70 10.79 26.50 27.26
CA ARG A 70 11.17 27.01 25.93
C ARG A 70 10.01 27.67 25.21
N SER A 71 8.79 27.16 25.40
CA SER A 71 7.59 27.72 24.79
C SER A 71 7.09 29.00 25.48
N SER A 72 7.31 29.15 26.80
CA SER A 72 6.94 30.32 27.59
C SER A 72 7.95 31.47 27.51
N GLN A 73 9.24 31.17 27.26
CA GLN A 73 10.31 32.17 27.14
C GLN A 73 10.33 32.95 25.81
N GLY A 74 9.21 33.04 25.10
CA GLY A 74 9.13 33.84 23.87
C GLY A 74 9.65 33.09 22.64
N SER A 75 8.74 32.33 22.04
CA SER A 75 8.55 32.23 20.59
C SER A 75 9.76 32.60 19.69
N LYS A 76 10.56 31.60 19.32
CA LYS A 76 11.07 31.51 17.94
C LYS A 76 9.92 31.35 16.91
N LYS A 77 8.68 31.13 17.37
CA LYS A 77 7.46 30.93 16.57
C LYS A 77 7.06 32.15 15.72
N ASN A 78 7.49 33.36 16.07
CA ASN A 78 7.18 34.59 15.34
C ASN A 78 8.24 34.99 14.29
N LYS A 79 9.30 34.19 14.10
CA LYS A 79 10.24 34.45 13.00
C LYS A 79 9.57 33.97 11.71
N LYS A 80 9.15 34.92 10.88
CA LYS A 80 8.64 34.62 9.55
C LYS A 80 9.67 33.80 8.79
N HIS A 81 9.22 32.70 8.18
CA HIS A 81 10.08 31.81 7.42
C HIS A 81 10.54 32.53 6.15
N LYS A 82 11.85 32.62 5.95
CA LYS A 82 12.48 33.11 4.72
C LYS A 82 12.86 31.93 3.83
N CYS A 83 12.62 32.05 2.54
CA CYS A 83 13.08 31.07 1.57
C CYS A 83 14.61 30.95 1.63
N SER A 84 15.16 29.75 1.81
CA SER A 84 16.61 29.54 1.91
C SER A 84 17.38 29.70 0.59
N ARG A 85 16.67 30.04 -0.49
CA ARG A 85 17.25 30.26 -1.82
C ARG A 85 17.31 31.75 -2.19
N CYS A 86 16.20 32.47 -2.05
CA CYS A 86 16.12 33.89 -2.40
C CYS A 86 16.09 34.83 -1.19
N GLY A 87 15.95 34.28 0.03
CA GLY A 87 15.89 35.07 1.27
C GLY A 87 14.57 35.81 1.52
N THR A 88 13.61 35.78 0.59
CA THR A 88 12.31 36.47 0.75
C THR A 88 11.29 35.61 1.46
N GLU A 89 10.29 36.27 2.04
CA GLU A 89 9.18 35.62 2.74
C GLU A 89 8.02 35.34 1.77
N GLY A 90 7.09 34.47 2.15
CA GLY A 90 5.88 34.19 1.36
C GLY A 90 5.90 32.91 0.54
N HIS A 91 7.06 32.27 0.35
CA HIS A 91 7.17 30.97 -0.30
C HIS A 91 8.25 30.07 0.34
N LYS A 92 8.23 28.78 -0.01
CA LYS A 92 9.21 27.79 0.47
C LYS A 92 10.26 27.54 -0.62
N ARG A 93 11.41 26.97 -0.24
CA ARG A 93 12.52 26.65 -1.18
C ARG A 93 12.05 25.88 -2.42
N GLY A 94 11.14 24.92 -2.26
CA GLY A 94 10.64 24.09 -3.35
C GLY A 94 9.67 24.79 -4.31
N THR A 95 9.12 25.93 -3.92
CA THR A 95 8.22 26.76 -4.75
C THR A 95 8.88 28.09 -5.06
N CYS A 96 10.21 28.11 -5.15
CA CYS A 96 10.98 29.31 -5.43
C CYS A 96 11.29 29.37 -6.92
N ASP A 97 10.90 30.47 -7.57
CA ASP A 97 11.06 30.68 -9.01
C ASP A 97 12.49 30.99 -9.45
N LEU A 98 13.42 31.19 -8.50
CA LEU A 98 14.83 31.34 -8.84
C LEU A 98 15.38 30.02 -9.43
N PRO A 99 16.29 30.09 -10.43
CA PRO A 99 16.96 28.92 -10.99
C PRO A 99 17.98 28.30 -10.02
N ILE A 100 18.36 27.02 -10.25
CA ILE A 100 19.26 26.23 -9.36
C ILE A 100 20.69 26.66 -9.64
#